data_AF-A0A150RXK1-F1
#
_entry.id   AF-A0A150RXK1-F1
#
_cell.length_a   1.000
_cell.length_b   1.000
_cell.length_c   1.000
_cell.angle_alpha   90.00
_cell.angle_beta   90.00
_cell.angle_gamma   90.00
#
_symmetry.space_group_name_H-M   'P 1'
#
loop_
_entity.id
_entity.type
_entity.pdbx_description
1 polymer ?
#
loop_
_entity_poly.entity_id
_entity_poly.type
_entity_poly.pdbx_seq_one_letter_code
_entity_poly.pdbx_strand_id
1 'polypeptide(L)'
;MTPTSCSASVWLRGNGFANHGSVEMIDTASWTYIGSTPYSGVGAAAWVKYTVNNTYACTKNITVRVTLGTQPGAWEQVYVDDASISWNF
;
A
#
# COMPACT_ATOMS: atom_id res chain seq x y z
N MET A 1 -11.28 17.91 14.96
CA MET A 1 -10.37 16.96 15.62
C MET A 1 -9.45 16.37 14.57
N THR A 2 -8.15 16.34 14.84
CA THR A 2 -7.16 15.66 13.99
C THR A 2 -7.22 14.16 14.29
N PRO A 3 -7.40 13.30 13.29
CA PRO A 3 -7.35 11.85 13.51
C PRO A 3 -6.04 11.46 14.20
N THR A 4 -6.09 10.55 15.17
CA THR A 4 -4.90 10.12 15.92
C THR A 4 -4.18 8.94 15.26
N SER A 5 -4.87 8.25 14.34
CA SER A 5 -4.31 7.17 13.54
C SER A 5 -5.04 7.05 12.20
N CYS A 6 -4.37 6.45 11.22
CA CYS A 6 -4.99 6.03 9.98
C CYS A 6 -4.44 4.68 9.54
N SER A 7 -5.23 3.95 8.77
CA SER A 7 -4.76 2.76 8.05
C SER A 7 -5.14 2.86 6.59
N ALA A 8 -4.31 2.29 5.71
CA ALA A 8 -4.65 2.09 4.31
C ALA A 8 -4.42 0.62 3.95
N SER A 9 -5.40 0.01 3.31
CA SER A 9 -5.27 -1.35 2.79
C SER A 9 -5.21 -1.34 1.27
N VAL A 10 -4.44 -2.25 0.67
CA VAL A 10 -4.42 -2.50 -0.77
C VAL A 10 -4.50 -4.00 -0.99
N TRP A 11 -5.33 -4.42 -1.94
CA TRP A 11 -5.32 -5.79 -2.43
C TRP A 11 -4.42 -5.89 -3.66
N LEU A 12 -3.42 -6.75 -3.57
CA LEU A 12 -2.49 -7.03 -4.66
C LEU A 12 -2.70 -8.45 -5.18
N ARG A 13 -2.68 -8.58 -6.50
CA ARG A 13 -2.54 -9.86 -7.20
C ARG A 13 -1.53 -9.67 -8.31
N GLY A 14 -0.77 -10.71 -8.62
CA GLY A 14 0.28 -10.63 -9.61
C GLY A 14 0.64 -11.97 -10.20
N ASN A 15 1.16 -11.96 -11.42
CA ASN A 15 1.51 -13.18 -12.12
C ASN A 15 2.93 -13.67 -11.76
N GLY A 16 3.13 -14.02 -10.49
CA GLY A 16 4.37 -14.63 -10.01
C GLY A 16 5.46 -13.63 -9.62
N PHE A 17 5.14 -12.68 -8.74
CA PHE A 17 6.16 -11.84 -8.12
C PHE A 17 7.07 -12.69 -7.22
N ALA A 18 8.24 -13.08 -7.73
CA ALA A 18 9.33 -13.62 -6.91
C ALA A 18 10.00 -12.51 -6.08
N ASN A 19 9.84 -11.24 -6.47
CA ASN A 19 10.60 -10.12 -5.93
C ASN A 19 9.83 -9.31 -4.88
N HIS A 20 10.59 -8.67 -4.00
CA HIS A 20 10.08 -7.90 -2.85
C HIS A 20 9.65 -6.51 -3.29
N GLY A 21 8.57 -5.97 -2.71
CA GLY A 21 8.11 -4.60 -2.93
C GLY A 21 7.55 -3.98 -1.65
N SER A 22 6.95 -2.80 -1.74
CA SER A 22 6.25 -2.18 -0.61
C SER A 22 4.95 -1.50 -1.03
N VAL A 23 3.96 -1.55 -0.14
CA VAL A 23 2.84 -0.61 -0.17
C VAL A 23 3.19 0.53 0.77
N GLU A 24 3.19 1.75 0.27
CA GLU A 24 3.55 2.96 0.99
C GLU A 24 2.34 3.86 1.17
N MET A 25 2.27 4.51 2.33
CA MET A 25 1.33 5.57 2.62
C MET A 25 2.08 6.91 2.68
N ILE A 26 1.54 7.91 1.97
CA ILE A 26 2.13 9.23 1.85
C ILE A 26 1.06 10.27 2.18
N ASP A 27 1.43 11.27 2.98
CA ASP A 27 0.60 12.44 3.22
C ASP A 27 0.49 13.25 1.93
N THR A 28 -0.72 13.41 1.38
CA THR A 28 -0.88 14.01 0.04
C THR A 28 -0.57 15.50 0.04
N ALA A 29 -0.83 16.20 1.14
CA ALA A 29 -0.64 17.64 1.21
C ALA A 29 0.85 18.03 1.30
N SER A 30 1.62 17.26 2.07
CA SER A 30 3.04 17.53 2.32
C SER A 30 4.00 16.65 1.53
N TRP A 31 3.49 15.63 0.82
CA TRP A 31 4.29 14.56 0.21
C TRP A 31 5.23 13.86 1.18
N THR A 32 4.89 13.90 2.48
CA THR A 32 5.70 13.27 3.53
C THR A 32 5.36 11.79 3.62
N TYR A 33 6.38 10.96 3.66
CA TYR A 33 6.22 9.52 3.89
C TYR A 33 5.64 9.26 5.28
N ILE A 34 4.57 8.46 5.33
CA ILE A 34 3.89 8.08 6.57
C ILE A 34 4.37 6.71 7.05
N GLY A 35 4.41 5.73 6.15
CA GLY A 35 4.75 4.34 6.50
C GLY A 35 4.66 3.42 5.31
N SER A 36 5.09 2.17 5.50
CA SER A 36 4.97 1.13 4.48
C SER A 36 4.82 -0.25 5.09
N THR A 37 4.31 -1.16 4.27
CA THR A 37 4.26 -2.58 4.54
C THR A 37 4.96 -3.30 3.39
N PRO A 38 6.04 -4.04 3.65
CA PRO A 38 6.70 -4.82 2.61
C PRO A 38 5.79 -5.97 2.18
N TYR A 39 5.91 -6.36 0.93
CA TYR A 39 5.30 -7.56 0.41
C TYR A 39 6.29 -8.43 -0.35
N SER A 40 6.06 -9.73 -0.30
CA SER A 40 6.79 -10.74 -1.07
C SER A 40 5.82 -11.85 -1.50
N GLY A 41 6.17 -12.56 -2.57
CA GLY A 41 5.46 -13.77 -2.99
C GLY A 41 4.02 -13.56 -3.47
N VAL A 42 3.71 -12.42 -4.10
CA VAL A 42 2.37 -12.17 -4.66
C VAL A 42 2.18 -13.06 -5.89
N GLY A 43 1.43 -14.14 -5.71
CA GLY A 43 1.19 -15.18 -6.71
C GLY A 43 -0.09 -14.99 -7.53
N ALA A 44 -0.19 -15.74 -8.63
CA ALA A 44 -1.25 -15.60 -9.63
C ALA A 44 -2.63 -16.07 -9.13
N ALA A 45 -2.68 -16.87 -8.06
CA ALA A 45 -3.86 -17.62 -7.67
C ALA A 45 -4.79 -16.89 -6.70
N ALA A 46 -4.31 -15.91 -5.92
CA ALA A 46 -5.11 -15.27 -4.88
C ALA A 46 -4.79 -13.78 -4.73
N TRP A 47 -5.82 -13.01 -4.37
CA TRP A 47 -5.65 -11.65 -3.88
C TRP A 47 -5.04 -11.67 -2.48
N VAL A 48 -4.01 -10.86 -2.26
CA VAL A 48 -3.35 -10.71 -0.96
C VAL A 48 -3.56 -9.28 -0.47
N LYS A 49 -4.03 -9.13 0.77
CA LYS A 49 -4.24 -7.82 1.40
C LYS A 49 -2.97 -7.36 2.09
N TYR A 50 -2.55 -6.14 1.81
CA TYR A 50 -1.48 -5.45 2.51
C TYR A 50 -2.03 -4.20 3.18
N THR A 51 -1.71 -4.03 4.46
CA THR A 51 -2.23 -2.91 5.26
C THR A 51 -1.05 -2.12 5.81
N VAL A 52 -1.03 -0.82 5.55
CA VAL A 52 -0.14 0.14 6.21
C VAL A 52 -0.91 0.77 7.36
N ASN A 53 -0.39 0.67 8.58
CA ASN A 53 -0.97 1.28 9.77
C ASN A 53 -0.06 2.42 10.25
N ASN A 54 -0.65 3.56 10.59
CA ASN A 54 0.06 4.68 11.19
C ASN A 54 -0.61 5.10 12.50
N THR A 55 0.18 5.17 13.57
CA THR A 55 -0.25 5.63 14.91
C THR A 55 -0.10 7.14 15.10
N TYR A 56 0.33 7.87 14.07
CA TYR A 56 0.44 9.32 14.08
C TYR A 56 -0.72 9.97 13.33
N ALA A 57 -0.89 11.27 13.55
CA ALA A 57 -1.92 12.05 12.86
C ALA A 57 -1.68 12.03 11.35
N CYS A 58 -2.66 11.53 10.60
CA CYS A 58 -2.65 11.61 9.14
C CYS A 58 -3.60 12.73 8.70
N THR A 59 -3.24 13.46 7.65
CA THR A 59 -4.14 14.47 7.08
C THR A 59 -5.28 13.81 6.33
N LYS A 60 -6.36 14.55 6.06
CA LYS A 60 -7.58 14.03 5.42
C LYS A 60 -7.34 13.27 4.09
N ASN A 61 -6.26 13.57 3.39
CA ASN A 61 -5.96 12.98 2.09
C ASN A 61 -4.61 12.23 2.14
N ILE A 62 -4.63 10.93 1.97
CA ILE A 62 -3.43 10.10 1.85
C ILE A 62 -3.34 9.48 0.47
N THR A 63 -2.12 9.36 -0.02
CA THR A 63 -1.78 8.68 -1.27
C THR A 63 -1.20 7.32 -0.93
N VAL A 64 -1.69 6.28 -1.60
CA VAL A 64 -1.13 4.94 -1.49
C VAL A 64 -0.32 4.65 -2.74
N ARG A 65 0.94 4.25 -2.56
CA ARG A 65 1.87 3.92 -3.64
C ARG A 65 2.28 2.46 -3.52
N VAL A 66 2.25 1.73 -4.62
CA VAL A 66 2.79 0.38 -4.70
C VAL A 66 4.14 0.47 -5.42
N THR A 67 5.21 0.05 -4.75
CA THR A 67 6.56 0.02 -5.31
C THR A 67 6.98 -1.42 -5.61
N LEU A 68 7.61 -1.60 -6.77
CA LEU A 68 8.15 -2.88 -7.21
C LEU A 68 9.67 -2.85 -7.03
N GLY A 69 10.25 -3.85 -6.34
CA GLY A 69 11.69 -3.87 -6.06
C GLY A 69 12.59 -4.19 -7.25
N THR A 70 12.02 -4.59 -8.38
CA THR A 70 12.71 -4.69 -9.69
C THR A 70 11.78 -4.18 -10.78
N GLN A 71 12.35 -3.69 -11.88
CA GLN A 71 11.57 -3.32 -13.07
C GLN A 71 10.69 -4.51 -13.47
N PRO A 72 9.36 -4.34 -13.55
CA PRO A 72 8.50 -5.43 -13.94
C PRO A 72 8.93 -5.93 -15.32
N GLY A 73 9.22 -7.23 -15.42
CA GLY A 73 9.25 -7.87 -16.73
C GLY A 73 7.91 -7.62 -17.43
N ALA A 74 7.85 -7.72 -18.76
CA ALA A 74 6.63 -7.45 -19.55
C ALA A 74 5.38 -8.28 -19.14
N TRP A 75 5.54 -9.26 -18.24
CA TRP A 75 4.50 -10.16 -17.72
C TRP A 75 4.10 -9.90 -16.26
N GLU A 76 4.76 -8.97 -15.57
CA GLU A 76 4.50 -8.63 -14.18
C GLU A 76 3.42 -7.54 -14.09
N GLN A 77 2.17 -7.97 -14.01
CA GLN A 77 1.03 -7.09 -13.82
C GLN A 77 0.69 -6.99 -12.33
N VAL A 78 0.64 -5.77 -11.80
CA VAL A 78 0.10 -5.49 -10.47
C VAL A 78 -1.36 -5.12 -10.63
N TYR A 79 -2.24 -5.92 -10.04
CA TYR A 79 -3.64 -5.56 -9.91
C TYR A 79 -3.88 -4.93 -8.55
N VAL A 80 -4.53 -3.76 -8.53
CA VAL A 80 -5.00 -3.08 -7.33
C VAL A 80 -6.52 -3.03 -7.41
N ASP A 81 -7.20 -3.66 -6.45
CA ASP A 81 -8.66 -3.72 -6.42
C ASP A 81 -9.27 -2.58 -5.60
N ASP A 82 -9.01 -2.58 -4.29
CA ASP A 82 -9.61 -1.63 -3.36
C ASP A 82 -8.57 -1.00 -2.42
N ALA A 83 -8.77 0.29 -2.15
CA ALA A 83 -8.03 1.08 -1.17
C ALA A 83 -8.99 1.70 -0.17
N SER A 84 -8.99 1.18 1.07
CA SER A 84 -9.83 1.70 2.15
C SER A 84 -8.98 2.41 3.19
N ILE A 85 -9.51 3.53 3.68
CA ILE A 85 -8.89 4.35 4.73
C ILE A 85 -9.83 4.38 5.92
N SER A 86 -9.36 3.91 7.07
CA SER A 86 -10.10 4.04 8.33
C SER A 86 -9.43 5.05 9.25
N TRP A 87 -10.27 5.81 9.95
CA TRP A 87 -9.89 6.83 10.92
C TRP A 87 -10.43 6.44 12.28
N ASN A 88 -9.57 6.36 13.30
CA ASN A 88 -10.02 6.21 14.68
C ASN A 88 -10.12 7.61 15.31
N PHE A 89 -11.30 7.94 15.85
CA PHE A 89 -11.59 9.20 16.53
C PHE A 89 -11.58 9.01 18.04
#